data_AF-A0A6N6LEF1-F1
#
_entry.id   AF-A0A6N6LEF1-F1
#
_cell.length_a   1.000
_cell.length_b   1.000
_cell.length_c   1.000
_cell.angle_alpha   90.00
_cell.angle_beta   90.00
_cell.angle_gamma   90.00
#
_symmetry.space_group_name_H-M   'P 1'
#
loop_
_entity.id
_entity.type
_entity.pdbx_description
1 polymer ?
#
loop_
_entity_poly.entity_id
_entity_poly.type
_entity_poly.pdbx_seq_one_letter_code
_entity_poly.pdbx_strand_id
1 'polypeptide(L)'
;MMTLGAGPVSDTALDVRRGGTETLNDMDLDGVVSGNHAANLVTGQNIVTDGSLSGNAGLATVVQNSGNNVLIQNATIVNIRLE
;
A
#
# COMPACT_ATOMS: atom_id res chain seq x y z
N MET A 1 -51.25 -16.80 5.54
CA MET A 1 -50.00 -17.60 5.62
C MET A 1 -48.93 -16.78 4.91
N MET A 2 -47.96 -16.21 5.64
CA MET A 2 -46.94 -15.31 5.10
C MET A 2 -45.94 -16.14 4.29
N THR A 3 -45.93 -16.00 2.98
CA THR A 3 -44.96 -16.65 2.09
C THR A 3 -43.60 -16.00 2.28
N LEU A 4 -42.76 -16.57 3.14
CA LEU A 4 -41.35 -16.20 3.21
C LEU A 4 -40.63 -16.79 1.99
N GLY A 5 -40.23 -15.91 1.07
CA GLY A 5 -39.32 -16.26 -0.03
C GLY A 5 -39.88 -15.89 -1.39
N ALA A 6 -39.48 -14.73 -1.90
CA ALA A 6 -39.44 -14.54 -3.34
C ALA A 6 -38.58 -15.68 -3.93
N GLY A 7 -38.97 -16.21 -5.09
CA GLY A 7 -38.24 -17.28 -5.77
C GLY A 7 -36.73 -16.98 -5.90
N PRO A 8 -35.89 -18.00 -6.06
CA PRO A 8 -34.44 -17.84 -6.07
C PRO A 8 -34.01 -16.74 -7.04
N VAL A 9 -33.26 -15.78 -6.51
CA VAL A 9 -32.68 -14.68 -7.29
C VAL A 9 -31.67 -15.29 -8.28
N SER A 10 -31.66 -14.82 -9.53
CA SER A 10 -30.74 -15.35 -10.54
C SER A 10 -29.28 -15.15 -10.13
N ASP A 11 -28.39 -16.04 -10.58
CA ASP A 11 -26.97 -15.98 -10.22
C ASP A 11 -26.33 -14.65 -10.62
N THR A 12 -26.69 -14.09 -11.77
CA THR A 12 -26.27 -12.75 -12.22
C THR A 12 -26.77 -11.64 -11.29
N ALA A 13 -28.00 -11.74 -10.78
CA ALA A 13 -28.56 -10.75 -9.87
C ALA A 13 -28.02 -10.90 -8.44
N LEU A 14 -27.65 -12.11 -8.02
CA LEU A 14 -26.89 -12.33 -6.78
C LEU A 14 -25.47 -11.78 -6.93
N ASP A 15 -24.82 -11.95 -8.07
CA ASP A 15 -23.46 -11.49 -8.31
C ASP A 15 -23.29 -9.97 -8.11
N VAL A 16 -24.21 -9.19 -8.67
CA VAL A 16 -24.28 -7.74 -8.47
C VAL A 16 -24.60 -7.35 -7.01
N ARG A 17 -25.25 -8.23 -6.24
CA ARG A 17 -25.72 -7.96 -4.87
C ARG A 17 -24.84 -8.55 -3.77
N ARG A 18 -23.81 -9.34 -4.09
CA ARG A 18 -22.88 -9.99 -3.13
C ARG A 18 -21.89 -9.00 -2.47
N GLY A 19 -22.21 -7.71 -2.40
CA GLY A 19 -21.36 -6.70 -1.78
C GLY A 19 -20.12 -6.33 -2.60
N GLY A 20 -20.09 -6.67 -3.89
CA GLY A 20 -19.03 -6.26 -4.79
C GLY A 20 -19.17 -4.79 -5.17
N THR A 21 -18.14 -4.00 -4.86
CA THR A 21 -17.84 -2.63 -5.36
C THR A 21 -17.90 -1.49 -4.33
N GLU A 22 -17.43 -1.71 -3.11
CA GLU A 22 -16.66 -0.64 -2.45
C GLU A 22 -15.36 -1.20 -1.89
N THR A 23 -14.27 -0.96 -2.61
CA THR A 23 -12.92 -1.03 -2.05
C THR A 23 -12.52 0.39 -1.72
N LEU A 24 -12.72 0.78 -0.46
CA LEU A 24 -12.28 2.07 0.06
C LEU A 24 -10.81 1.93 0.44
N ASN A 25 -9.94 2.56 -0.35
CA ASN A 25 -8.51 2.65 -0.10
C ASN A 25 -8.22 4.08 0.33
N ASP A 26 -7.84 4.25 1.59
CA ASP A 26 -7.41 5.53 2.13
C ASP A 26 -5.96 5.42 2.59
N MET A 27 -5.18 6.46 2.33
CA MET A 27 -3.77 6.52 2.66
C MET A 27 -3.41 7.94 3.04
N ASP A 28 -3.40 8.20 4.34
CA ASP A 28 -3.07 9.49 4.91
C ASP A 28 -1.63 9.47 5.48
N LEU A 29 -0.75 10.28 4.89
CA LEU A 29 0.68 10.34 5.19
C LEU A 29 1.09 11.78 5.51
N ASP A 30 0.81 12.17 6.75
CA ASP A 30 1.24 13.44 7.30
C ASP A 30 2.59 13.32 8.00
N GLY A 31 3.52 14.19 7.65
CA GLY A 31 4.75 14.33 8.40
C GLY A 31 5.46 15.64 8.15
N VAL A 32 6.12 16.12 9.19
CA VAL A 32 6.80 17.41 9.21
C VAL A 32 8.22 17.21 9.70
N VAL A 33 9.16 17.81 8.98
CA VAL A 33 10.57 17.86 9.37
C VAL A 33 10.91 19.31 9.67
N SER A 34 10.68 19.75 10.91
CA SER A 34 10.85 21.15 11.31
C SER A 34 11.78 21.31 12.52
N GLY A 35 12.34 22.50 12.68
CA GLY A 35 13.25 22.83 13.79
C GLY A 35 14.63 22.19 13.68
N ASN A 36 15.01 21.67 12.52
CA ASN A 36 16.24 20.91 12.39
C ASN A 36 17.45 21.81 12.16
N HIS A 37 18.51 21.51 12.90
CA HIS A 37 19.83 22.10 12.72
C HIS A 37 20.84 20.96 12.59
N ALA A 38 21.55 20.93 11.47
CA ALA A 38 22.56 19.93 11.19
C ALA A 38 23.89 20.66 10.93
N ALA A 39 24.92 20.36 11.72
CA ALA A 39 26.28 20.88 11.50
C ALA A 39 27.33 19.80 11.79
N ASN A 40 28.52 19.92 11.18
CA ASN A 40 29.65 18.99 11.31
C ASN A 40 29.31 17.53 10.95
N LEU A 41 28.63 17.31 9.81
CA LEU A 41 28.15 15.98 9.44
C LEU A 41 29.02 15.35 8.36
N VAL A 42 29.20 14.03 8.50
CA VAL A 42 29.71 13.16 7.44
C VAL A 42 28.57 12.21 7.07
N THR A 43 28.08 12.32 5.83
CA THR A 43 27.01 11.46 5.31
C THR A 43 27.60 10.28 4.55
N GLY A 44 26.91 9.14 4.58
CA GLY A 44 27.35 7.90 3.95
C GLY A 44 26.91 7.75 2.49
N GLN A 45 27.30 6.62 1.89
CA GLN A 45 26.76 6.19 0.60
C GLN A 45 25.50 5.34 0.82
N ASN A 46 24.59 5.43 -0.14
CA ASN A 46 23.43 4.57 -0.29
C ASN A 46 23.74 3.62 -1.44
N ILE A 47 24.24 2.42 -1.14
CA ILE A 47 24.67 1.47 -2.18
C ILE A 47 23.75 0.26 -2.22
N VAL A 48 23.03 0.12 -3.33
CA VAL A 48 22.34 -1.11 -3.75
C VAL A 48 23.09 -1.56 -5.00
N THR A 49 23.90 -2.61 -4.86
CA THR A 49 24.80 -3.11 -5.92
C THR A 49 24.15 -4.21 -6.75
N ASP A 50 24.86 -4.66 -7.78
CA ASP A 50 24.49 -5.80 -8.60
C ASP A 50 24.11 -7.01 -7.73
N GLY A 51 22.96 -7.61 -8.05
CA GLY A 51 22.42 -8.74 -7.30
C GLY A 51 21.57 -8.39 -6.07
N SER A 52 21.54 -7.14 -5.60
CA SER A 52 20.86 -6.75 -4.35
C SER A 52 19.34 -7.01 -4.35
N LEU A 53 18.74 -7.12 -5.53
CA LEU A 53 17.33 -7.46 -5.74
C LEU A 53 17.16 -8.63 -6.71
N SER A 54 18.24 -9.38 -7.00
CA SER A 54 18.15 -10.54 -7.88
C SER A 54 17.29 -11.61 -7.23
N GLY A 55 16.36 -12.20 -8.00
CA GLY A 55 15.40 -13.17 -7.48
C GLY A 55 14.24 -12.54 -6.69
N ASN A 56 14.16 -11.20 -6.60
CA ASN A 56 13.00 -10.56 -6.00
C ASN A 56 11.73 -10.86 -6.83
N ALA A 57 10.70 -11.40 -6.17
CA ALA A 57 9.40 -11.71 -6.76
C ALA A 57 8.30 -11.12 -5.88
N GLY A 58 7.33 -10.44 -6.50
CA GLY A 58 6.31 -9.66 -5.79
C GLY A 58 6.68 -8.17 -5.70
N LEU A 59 6.28 -7.51 -4.62
CA LEU A 59 6.48 -6.08 -4.43
C LEU A 59 7.68 -5.82 -3.51
N ALA A 60 8.71 -5.15 -4.04
CA ALA A 60 9.80 -4.62 -3.22
C ALA A 60 9.75 -3.10 -3.18
N THR A 61 10.13 -2.53 -2.05
CA THR A 61 10.39 -1.10 -1.92
C THR A 61 11.74 -0.91 -1.26
N VAL A 62 12.59 -0.11 -1.89
CA VAL A 62 13.92 0.21 -1.38
C VAL A 62 13.99 1.72 -1.22
N VAL A 63 14.26 2.16 -0.01
CA VAL A 63 14.54 3.55 0.27
C VAL A 63 15.93 3.64 0.89
N GLN A 64 16.77 4.47 0.30
CA GLN A 64 18.09 4.75 0.81
C GLN A 64 18.25 6.25 1.01
N ASN A 65 18.54 6.65 2.25
CA ASN A 65 18.83 8.03 2.56
C ASN A 65 20.01 8.08 3.53
N SER A 66 21.06 8.79 3.14
CA SER A 66 22.29 8.92 3.91
C SER A 66 22.44 10.31 4.53
N GLY A 67 21.40 11.12 4.38
CA GLY A 67 21.34 12.50 4.84
C GLY A 67 20.81 12.62 6.26
N ASN A 68 20.64 13.86 6.68
CA ASN A 68 20.07 14.22 7.97
C ASN A 68 18.78 15.02 7.71
N ASN A 69 17.90 15.07 8.70
CA ASN A 69 16.62 15.79 8.58
C ASN A 69 15.75 15.20 7.47
N VAL A 70 15.65 13.88 7.42
CA VAL A 70 14.88 13.20 6.39
C VAL A 70 13.68 12.50 7.00
N LEU A 71 12.52 12.83 6.46
CA LEU A 71 11.30 12.06 6.61
C LEU A 71 11.07 11.26 5.33
N ILE A 72 10.92 9.95 5.49
CA ILE A 72 10.52 9.05 4.43
C ILE A 72 9.11 8.58 4.76
N GLN A 73 8.16 8.92 3.90
CA GLN A 73 6.81 8.42 3.97
C GLN A 73 6.58 7.53 2.74
N ASN A 74 6.56 6.23 2.95
CA ASN A 74 6.25 5.26 1.91
C ASN A 74 5.10 4.39 2.36
N ALA A 75 4.07 4.27 1.53
CA ALA A 75 2.97 3.38 1.78
C ALA A 75 2.47 2.79 0.46
N THR A 76 2.09 1.52 0.50
CA THR A 76 1.59 0.78 -0.66
C THR A 76 0.34 0.02 -0.26
N ILE A 77 -0.76 0.27 -0.95
CA ILE A 77 -1.98 -0.52 -0.83
C ILE A 77 -2.00 -1.54 -1.96
N VAL A 78 -2.17 -2.82 -1.60
CA VAL A 78 -2.33 -3.91 -2.57
C VAL A 78 -3.71 -4.53 -2.41
N ASN A 79 -4.53 -4.39 -3.44
CA ASN A 79 -5.84 -5.02 -3.52
C ASN A 79 -5.77 -6.24 -4.43
N ILE A 80 -6.02 -7.42 -3.88
CA ILE A 80 -5.99 -8.68 -4.64
C ILE A 80 -7.39 -9.28 -4.63
N ARG A 81 -7.89 -9.62 -5.82
CA ARG A 81 -9.05 -10.48 -6.01
C ARG A 81 -8.57 -11.74 -6.72
N LEU A 82 -8.85 -12.89 -6.14
CA LEU A 82 -8.59 -14.18 -6.76
C LEU A 82 -9.95 -14.78 -7.12
N GLU A 83 -10.04 -15.34 -8.32
CA GLU A 83 -11.19 -16.12 -8.80
C GLU A 83 -10.95 -17.61 -8.59
#